data_AF-A0A1F4ZXB5-F1
#
_entry.id   AF-A0A1F4ZXB5-F1
#
_cell.length_a   1.000
_cell.length_b   1.000
_cell.length_c   1.000
_cell.angle_alpha   90.00
_cell.angle_beta   90.00
_cell.angle_gamma   90.00
#
_symmetry.space_group_name_H-M   'P 1'
#
loop_
_entity.id
_entity.type
_entity.pdbx_description
1 polymer ?
#
loop_
_entity_poly.entity_id
_entity_poly.type
_entity_poly.pdbx_seq_one_letter_code
_entity_poly.pdbx_strand_id
1 'polypeptide(L)'
;MKQLALINPENVSEQEANDYFVREAVRAVVLDENNHVALLYVAKEKYYKLPGGGIEAGEDKAAALRRECQEEIGSEIKVVGELGYIVEYRKFSSLKQTSYCYLTQLKSKTGSTQFTDEEKHNRFKSVWLPIPEAL
;
A
#
# COMPACT_ATOMS: atom_id res chain seq x y z
N MET A 1 6.53 10.02 11.85
CA MET A 1 6.03 10.32 10.48
C MET A 1 5.29 11.65 10.39
N LYS A 2 5.44 12.38 9.27
CA LYS A 2 4.65 13.59 8.92
C LYS A 2 3.44 13.21 8.07
N GLN A 3 2.36 14.00 8.11
CA GLN A 3 1.25 13.83 7.17
C GLN A 3 1.66 14.31 5.77
N LEU A 4 1.37 13.50 4.75
CA LEU A 4 1.65 13.79 3.35
C LEU A 4 0.44 14.38 2.63
N ALA A 5 -0.75 13.85 2.91
CA ALA A 5 -1.99 14.30 2.31
C ALA A 5 -3.21 13.94 3.17
N LEU A 6 -4.30 14.66 2.94
CA LEU A 6 -5.66 14.26 3.29
C LEU A 6 -6.43 14.06 1.97
N ILE A 7 -6.91 12.85 1.72
CA ILE A 7 -7.75 12.53 0.57
C ILE A 7 -9.20 12.53 1.06
N ASN A 8 -9.96 13.56 0.68
CA ASN A 8 -11.35 13.74 1.10
C ASN A 8 -12.22 14.26 -0.07
N PRO A 9 -12.42 13.43 -1.12
CA PRO A 9 -13.11 13.86 -2.33
C PRO A 9 -14.59 14.17 -2.09
N GLU A 10 -15.23 13.55 -1.10
CA GLU A 10 -16.64 13.81 -0.76
C GLU A 10 -16.86 14.95 0.25
N ASN A 11 -15.82 15.70 0.61
CA ASN A 11 -15.87 16.79 1.59
C ASN A 11 -16.49 16.38 2.94
N VAL A 12 -16.16 15.18 3.41
CA VAL A 12 -16.59 14.63 4.71
C VAL A 12 -16.04 15.51 5.83
N SER A 13 -16.89 15.89 6.77
CA SER A 13 -16.46 16.64 7.98
C SER A 13 -15.72 15.72 8.96
N GLU A 14 -14.85 16.28 9.80
CA GLU A 14 -14.19 15.49 10.85
C GLU A 14 -15.19 14.84 11.81
N GLN A 15 -16.28 15.55 12.12
CA GLN A 15 -17.36 15.03 12.97
C GLN A 15 -18.00 13.78 12.36
N GLU A 16 -18.31 13.81 11.06
CA GLU A 16 -18.86 12.66 10.33
C GLU A 16 -17.83 11.51 10.26
N ALA A 17 -16.56 11.83 10.00
CA ALA A 17 -15.50 10.82 9.90
C ALA A 17 -15.15 10.14 11.24
N ASN A 18 -15.62 10.66 12.39
CA ASN A 18 -15.42 10.04 13.70
C ASN A 18 -16.31 8.79 13.88
N ASP A 19 -17.42 8.71 13.16
CA ASP A 19 -18.33 7.55 13.19
C ASP A 19 -17.93 6.48 12.16
N TYR A 20 -16.88 6.72 11.37
CA TYR A 20 -16.39 5.80 10.36
C TYR A 20 -15.56 4.67 10.97
N PHE A 21 -15.58 3.51 10.32
CA PHE A 21 -14.66 2.43 10.64
C PHE A 21 -13.22 2.91 10.41
N VAL A 22 -12.36 2.75 11.43
CA VAL A 22 -10.96 3.15 11.35
C VAL A 22 -10.11 1.97 10.93
N ARG A 23 -9.32 2.17 9.88
CA ARG A 23 -8.36 1.17 9.37
C ARG A 23 -6.96 1.77 9.30
N GLU A 24 -6.00 1.03 9.83
CA GLU A 24 -4.59 1.34 9.62
C GLU A 24 -4.01 0.42 8.55
N ALA A 25 -3.17 0.99 7.69
CA ALA A 25 -2.57 0.29 6.57
C ALA A 25 -1.12 0.76 6.37
N VAL A 26 -0.34 -0.06 5.69
CA VAL A 26 1.03 0.26 5.30
C VAL A 26 1.16 0.29 3.78
N ARG A 27 2.10 1.08 3.27
CA ARG A 27 2.39 1.21 1.84
C ARG A 27 3.89 1.24 1.61
N ALA A 28 4.37 0.42 0.67
CA ALA A 28 5.78 0.34 0.32
C ALA A 28 6.04 0.99 -1.03
N VAL A 29 7.01 1.91 -1.07
CA VAL A 29 7.73 2.22 -2.32
C VAL A 29 8.95 1.31 -2.32
N VAL A 30 8.92 0.25 -3.13
CA VAL A 30 10.00 -0.76 -3.20
C VAL A 30 10.86 -0.46 -4.42
N LEU A 31 12.14 -0.19 -4.19
CA LEU A 31 13.14 -0.01 -5.26
C LEU A 31 13.98 -1.29 -5.41
N ASP A 32 14.13 -1.77 -6.64
CA ASP A 32 15.16 -2.77 -6.98
C ASP A 32 16.55 -2.13 -7.18
N GLU A 33 17.55 -2.95 -7.47
CA GLU A 33 18.92 -2.52 -7.72
C GLU A 33 19.09 -1.60 -8.94
N ASN A 34 18.11 -1.58 -9.85
CA ASN A 34 18.09 -0.75 -11.05
C ASN A 34 17.20 0.49 -10.88
N ASN A 35 16.72 0.77 -9.66
CA ASN A 35 15.74 1.81 -9.35
C ASN A 35 14.40 1.65 -10.07
N HIS A 36 13.97 0.42 -10.36
CA HIS A 36 12.57 0.17 -10.72
C HIS A 36 11.70 0.15 -9.46
N VAL A 37 10.48 0.67 -9.58
CA VAL A 37 9.46 0.69 -8.53
C VAL A 37 8.52 -0.51 -8.71
N ALA A 38 8.31 -1.28 -7.64
CA ALA A 38 7.27 -2.30 -7.62
C ALA A 38 5.87 -1.65 -7.53
N LEU A 39 4.97 -2.02 -8.44
CA LEU A 39 3.58 -1.60 -8.47
C LEU A 39 2.66 -2.80 -8.62
N LEU A 40 1.43 -2.64 -8.14
CA LEU A 40 0.35 -3.59 -8.35
C LEU A 40 -0.64 -3.01 -9.35
N TYR A 41 -0.70 -3.63 -10.51
CA TYR A 41 -1.67 -3.30 -11.54
C TYR A 41 -2.98 -4.06 -11.29
N VAL A 42 -4.04 -3.32 -11.02
CA VAL A 42 -5.39 -3.85 -10.83
C VAL A 42 -6.08 -3.92 -12.19
N ALA A 43 -5.90 -5.03 -12.91
CA ALA A 43 -6.27 -5.10 -14.32
C ALA A 43 -7.78 -5.00 -14.60
N LYS A 44 -8.63 -5.29 -13.59
CA LYS A 44 -10.08 -5.14 -13.71
C LYS A 44 -10.50 -3.67 -13.86
N GLU A 45 -9.92 -2.80 -13.05
CA GLU A 45 -10.25 -1.37 -12.97
C GLU A 45 -9.19 -0.47 -13.63
N LYS A 46 -8.11 -1.06 -14.15
CA LYS A 46 -7.04 -0.41 -14.93
C LYS A 46 -6.33 0.73 -14.19
N TYR A 47 -6.03 0.52 -12.90
CA TYR A 47 -5.20 1.45 -12.12
C TYR A 47 -4.03 0.73 -11.46
N TYR A 48 -3.07 1.53 -10.99
CA TYR A 48 -1.91 1.04 -10.23
C TYR A 48 -2.02 1.47 -8.78
N LYS A 49 -1.57 0.60 -7.87
CA LYS A 49 -1.37 0.94 -6.45
C LYS A 49 0.01 0.50 -5.99
N LEU A 50 0.47 1.10 -4.90
CA LEU A 50 1.64 0.61 -4.18
C LEU A 50 1.33 -0.72 -3.48
N PRO A 51 2.32 -1.63 -3.33
CA PRO A 51 2.23 -2.75 -2.42
C PRO A 51 1.92 -2.31 -0.98
N GLY A 52 1.16 -3.13 -0.28
CA GLY A 52 0.77 -2.94 1.10
C GLY A 52 -0.72 -3.19 1.33
N GLY A 53 -1.05 -3.41 2.59
CA GLY A 53 -2.42 -3.68 3.03
C GLY A 53 -2.62 -3.28 4.47
N GLY A 54 -3.57 -3.96 5.13
CA GLY A 54 -3.99 -3.61 6.48
C GLY A 54 -2.96 -4.07 7.50
N ILE A 55 -2.87 -3.36 8.62
CA ILE A 55 -2.13 -3.84 9.79
C ILE A 55 -3.05 -4.78 10.57
N GLU A 56 -2.63 -6.02 10.79
CA GLU A 56 -3.40 -7.00 11.54
C GLU A 56 -3.28 -6.81 13.06
N ALA A 57 -4.19 -7.42 13.83
CA ALA A 57 -4.17 -7.32 15.28
C ALA A 57 -2.89 -7.93 15.87
N GLY A 58 -2.15 -7.13 16.65
CA GLY A 58 -0.86 -7.54 17.22
C GLY A 58 0.33 -7.43 16.26
N GLU A 59 0.10 -7.00 15.02
CA GLU A 59 1.14 -6.80 14.02
C GLU A 59 1.72 -5.38 14.10
N ASP A 60 3.04 -5.24 14.04
CA ASP A 60 3.68 -3.93 13.91
C ASP A 60 3.72 -3.49 12.43
N LYS A 61 3.91 -2.18 12.19
CA LYS A 61 3.91 -1.61 10.83
C LYS A 61 4.97 -2.25 9.92
N ALA A 62 6.15 -2.59 10.45
CA ALA A 62 7.22 -3.18 9.67
C ALA A 62 6.97 -4.66 9.35
N ALA A 63 6.33 -5.40 10.26
CA ALA A 63 5.86 -6.76 10.05
C ALA A 63 4.78 -6.80 8.97
N ALA A 64 3.76 -5.95 9.06
CA ALA A 64 2.71 -5.80 8.04
C ALA A 64 3.31 -5.48 6.68
N LEU A 65 4.26 -4.53 6.62
CA LEU A 65 4.89 -4.13 5.37
C LEU A 65 5.65 -5.28 4.71
N ARG A 66 6.36 -6.10 5.51
CA ARG A 66 7.08 -7.28 5.02
C ARG A 66 6.12 -8.37 4.54
N ARG A 67 5.06 -8.66 5.31
CA ARG A 67 4.04 -9.66 4.94
C ARG A 67 3.39 -9.30 3.60
N GLU A 68 2.90 -8.08 3.48
CA GLU A 68 2.22 -7.61 2.27
C GLU A 68 3.15 -7.60 1.05
N CYS A 69 4.42 -7.19 1.20
CA CYS A 69 5.39 -7.27 0.09
C CYS A 69 5.70 -8.73 -0.29
N GLN A 70 5.78 -9.63 0.69
CA GLN A 70 5.98 -11.05 0.44
C GLN A 70 4.78 -11.66 -0.31
N GLU A 71 3.56 -11.25 0.03
CA GLU A 71 2.31 -11.73 -0.57
C GLU A 71 2.11 -11.13 -1.97
N GLU A 72 2.07 -9.80 -2.10
CA GLU A 72 1.62 -9.15 -3.33
C GLU A 72 2.71 -9.05 -4.41
N ILE A 73 3.99 -9.04 -4.03
CA ILE A 73 5.12 -8.91 -4.97
C ILE A 73 6.19 -10.00 -4.82
N GLY A 74 5.96 -11.01 -3.97
CA GLY A 74 6.86 -12.15 -3.83
C GLY A 74 8.29 -11.78 -3.40
N SER A 75 8.44 -10.74 -2.58
CA SER A 75 9.75 -10.13 -2.32
C SER A 75 9.98 -9.81 -0.85
N GLU A 76 11.21 -10.08 -0.38
CA GLU A 76 11.71 -9.56 0.88
C GLU A 76 12.24 -8.14 0.70
N ILE A 77 11.97 -7.30 1.69
CA ILE A 77 12.29 -5.87 1.66
C ILE A 77 13.07 -5.43 2.89
N LYS A 78 13.84 -4.36 2.72
CA LYS A 78 14.47 -3.59 3.80
C LYS A 78 13.82 -2.22 3.87
N VAL A 79 13.32 -1.83 5.04
CA VAL A 79 12.89 -0.44 5.26
C VAL A 79 14.13 0.45 5.26
N VAL A 80 14.14 1.44 4.38
CA VAL A 80 15.20 2.46 4.27
C VAL A 80 14.83 3.70 5.05
N GLY A 81 13.55 4.07 5.04
CA GLY A 81 13.06 5.22 5.78
C GLY A 81 11.56 5.38 5.76
N GLU A 82 11.09 6.26 6.64
CA GLU A 82 9.71 6.71 6.70
C GLU A 82 9.48 7.87 5.72
N LEU A 83 8.44 7.79 4.89
CA LEU A 83 8.05 8.91 4.02
C LEU A 83 7.05 9.83 4.72
N GLY A 84 6.07 9.22 5.40
CA GLY A 84 4.97 9.92 6.06
C GLY A 84 3.70 9.08 6.04
N TYR A 85 2.54 9.70 6.28
CA TYR A 85 1.26 9.02 6.22
C TYR A 85 0.21 9.82 5.46
N ILE A 86 -0.75 9.12 4.86
CA ILE A 86 -1.91 9.70 4.17
C ILE A 86 -3.16 9.31 4.96
N VAL A 87 -4.05 10.27 5.19
CA VAL A 87 -5.39 10.00 5.73
C VAL A 87 -6.38 10.07 4.59
N GLU A 88 -7.30 9.12 4.53
CA GLU A 88 -8.32 9.05 3.49
C GLU A 88 -9.70 8.84 4.12
N TYR A 89 -10.66 9.68 3.74
CA TYR A 89 -12.07 9.55 4.07
C TYR A 89 -12.82 9.01 2.86
N ARG A 90 -13.54 7.90 3.04
CA ARG A 90 -14.36 7.27 2.00
C ARG A 90 -15.79 7.20 2.49
N LYS A 91 -16.61 8.16 2.05
CA LYS A 91 -18.01 8.29 2.51
C LYS A 91 -18.86 7.05 2.21
N PHE A 92 -18.74 6.51 1.00
CA PHE A 92 -19.58 5.40 0.55
C PHE A 92 -19.31 4.07 1.28
N SER A 93 -18.13 3.92 1.88
CA SER A 93 -17.77 2.75 2.69
C SER A 93 -17.68 3.06 4.18
N SER A 94 -18.05 4.28 4.61
CA SER A 94 -17.88 4.77 5.98
C SER A 94 -16.50 4.42 6.56
N LEU A 95 -15.44 4.67 5.79
CA LEU A 95 -14.07 4.27 6.13
C LEU A 95 -13.18 5.50 6.32
N LYS A 96 -12.47 5.53 7.44
CA LYS A 96 -11.35 6.42 7.72
C LYS A 96 -10.08 5.60 7.74
N GLN A 97 -9.26 5.73 6.70
CA GLN A 97 -8.01 4.97 6.58
C GLN A 97 -6.79 5.84 6.81
N THR A 98 -5.85 5.38 7.63
CA THR A 98 -4.49 5.94 7.71
C THR A 98 -3.51 4.98 7.05
N SER A 99 -2.82 5.44 6.01
CA SER A 99 -1.81 4.67 5.28
C SER A 99 -0.41 5.20 5.60
N TYR A 100 0.40 4.39 6.29
CA TYR A 100 1.79 4.69 6.63
C TYR A 100 2.72 4.29 5.49
N CYS A 101 3.40 5.26 4.89
CA CYS A 101 4.20 5.09 3.70
C CYS A 101 5.70 4.99 4.04
N TYR A 102 6.35 4.00 3.45
CA TYR A 102 7.78 3.72 3.66
C TYR A 102 8.52 3.66 2.33
N LEU A 103 9.76 4.15 2.34
CA LEU A 103 10.74 3.86 1.31
C LEU A 103 11.46 2.57 1.69
N THR A 104 11.54 1.65 0.74
CA THR A 104 12.11 0.32 0.94
C THR A 104 12.99 -0.08 -0.22
N GLN A 105 13.93 -0.98 0.05
CA GLN A 105 14.78 -1.62 -0.97
C GLN A 105 14.45 -3.10 -1.03
N LEU A 106 14.42 -3.65 -2.24
CA LEU A 106 14.40 -5.07 -2.48
C LEU A 106 15.64 -5.72 -1.85
N LYS A 107 15.44 -6.74 -1.03
CA LYS A 107 16.52 -7.61 -0.54
C LYS A 107 16.70 -8.83 -1.42
N SER A 108 15.59 -9.49 -1.75
CA SER A 108 15.58 -10.69 -2.57
C SER A 108 14.16 -10.92 -3.12
N LYS A 109 14.10 -11.54 -4.30
CA LYS A 109 12.85 -12.07 -4.86
C LYS A 109 12.71 -13.50 -4.35
N THR A 110 11.79 -13.70 -3.42
CA THR A 110 11.65 -14.94 -2.66
C THR A 110 10.65 -15.90 -3.29
N GLY A 111 9.82 -15.46 -4.24
CA GLY A 111 8.96 -16.40 -4.97
C GLY A 111 7.85 -15.74 -5.78
N SER A 112 6.79 -16.52 -6.01
CA SER A 112 5.57 -16.09 -6.69
C SER A 112 4.65 -15.29 -5.76
N THR A 113 3.85 -14.40 -6.35
CA THR A 113 2.80 -13.66 -5.65
C THR A 113 1.74 -14.60 -5.06
N GLN A 114 1.31 -14.31 -3.84
CA GLN A 114 0.26 -15.00 -3.08
C GLN A 114 -0.93 -14.08 -2.88
N PHE A 115 -1.57 -13.68 -3.99
CA PHE A 115 -2.77 -12.84 -3.94
C PHE A 115 -3.92 -13.53 -3.20
N THR A 116 -4.66 -12.75 -2.43
CA THR A 116 -5.94 -13.15 -1.85
C THR A 116 -6.98 -13.43 -2.95
N ASP A 117 -8.10 -14.05 -2.59
CA ASP A 117 -9.16 -14.37 -3.56
C ASP A 117 -9.80 -13.11 -4.16
N GLU A 118 -9.93 -12.04 -3.38
CA GLU A 118 -10.41 -10.74 -3.86
C GLU A 118 -9.45 -10.13 -4.89
N GLU A 119 -8.14 -10.20 -4.64
CA GLU A 119 -7.12 -9.66 -5.55
C GLU A 119 -7.00 -10.46 -6.84
N LYS A 120 -7.13 -11.79 -6.75
CA LYS A 120 -7.26 -12.67 -7.91
C LYS A 120 -8.49 -12.32 -8.72
N HIS A 121 -9.64 -12.12 -8.06
CA HIS A 121 -10.87 -11.67 -8.71
C HIS A 121 -10.68 -10.32 -9.43
N ASN A 122 -9.93 -9.40 -8.82
CA ASN A 122 -9.59 -8.11 -9.38
C ASN A 122 -8.41 -8.15 -10.38
N ARG A 123 -7.86 -9.35 -10.65
CA ARG A 123 -6.80 -9.63 -11.62
C ARG A 123 -5.53 -8.82 -11.37
N PHE A 124 -5.07 -8.84 -10.12
CA PHE A 124 -3.84 -8.16 -9.73
C PHE A 124 -2.62 -8.73 -10.47
N LYS A 125 -1.69 -7.85 -10.80
CA LYS A 125 -0.38 -8.19 -11.36
C LYS A 125 0.70 -7.33 -10.71
N SER A 126 1.76 -7.97 -10.24
CA SER A 126 2.98 -7.26 -9.85
C SER A 126 3.76 -6.86 -11.11
N VAL A 127 4.16 -5.60 -11.19
CA VAL A 127 5.03 -5.06 -12.24
C VAL A 127 6.14 -4.23 -11.62
N TRP A 128 7.28 -4.17 -12.30
CA TRP A 128 8.44 -3.37 -11.91
C TRP A 128 8.73 -2.38 -13.03
N LEU A 129 8.62 -1.09 -12.75
CA LEU A 129 8.74 -0.03 -13.76
C LEU A 129 9.84 0.97 -13.41
N PRO A 130 10.57 1.53 -14.39
CA PRO A 130 11.44 2.68 -14.16
C PRO A 130 10.67 3.83 -13.50
N ILE A 131 11.33 4.59 -12.61
CA ILE A 131 10.72 5.74 -11.93
C ILE A 131 9.98 6.68 -12.90
N PRO A 132 10.50 7.05 -14.09
CA PRO A 132 9.78 7.93 -15.02
C PRO A 132 8.46 7.37 -15.56
N GLU A 133 8.29 6.04 -15.56
CA GLU A 133 7.05 5.37 -15.99
C GLU A 133 6.10 5.10 -14.83
N ALA A 134 6.61 5.15 -13.60
CA ALA A 134 5.85 4.87 -12.37
C ALA A 134 5.18 6.13 -11.76
N LEU A 135 5.55 7.32 -12.23
CA LEU A 135 5.07 8.64 -11.77
C LEU A 135 4.24 9.33 -12.87
#